data_AF-A0A8S4RII5-F1
#
_entry.id   AF-A0A8S4RII5-F1
#
_cell.length_a   1.000
_cell.length_b   1.000
_cell.length_c   1.000
_cell.angle_alpha   90.00
_cell.angle_beta   90.00
_cell.angle_gamma   90.00
#
_symmetry.space_group_name_H-M   'P 1'
#
loop_
_entity.id
_entity.type
_entity.pdbx_description
1 polymer ?
#
loop_
_entity_poly.entity_id
_entity_poly.type
_entity_poly.pdbx_seq_one_letter_code
_entity_poly.pdbx_strand_id
1 'polypeptide(L)'
;MCSKRVTTLSVGNGMSSVSVHRDCAIQSLGQEQIQLNGKWHRETVIHEVHEEGCDEDSNDLERLTKTLNCHCRGNYCNGSIANVINFKTILLTILIYIFKFS
;
A
#
# COMPACT_ATOMS: atom_id res chain seq x y z
N MET A 1 8.24 -4.85 9.39
CA MET A 1 7.12 -4.09 8.79
C MET A 1 6.25 -5.05 8.00
N CYS A 2 4.94 -4.84 7.92
CA CYS A 2 4.06 -5.70 7.14
C CYS A 2 3.92 -5.18 5.69
N SER A 3 3.69 -6.09 4.75
CA SER A 3 3.41 -5.79 3.35
C SER A 3 2.06 -6.36 2.95
N LYS A 4 1.36 -5.64 2.08
CA LYS A 4 0.12 -6.10 1.46
C LYS A 4 0.13 -5.72 -0.01
N ARG A 5 -0.19 -6.68 -0.86
CA ARG A 5 -0.33 -6.49 -2.30
C ARG A 5 -1.75 -6.83 -2.72
N VAL A 6 -2.41 -5.90 -3.38
CA VAL A 6 -3.74 -6.09 -3.97
C VAL A 6 -3.60 -6.00 -5.48
N THR A 7 -3.97 -7.06 -6.20
CA THR A 7 -3.96 -7.09 -7.65
C THR A 7 -5.40 -7.20 -8.15
N THR A 8 -5.84 -6.22 -8.92
CA THR A 8 -7.15 -6.19 -9.55
C THR A 8 -6.99 -6.41 -11.04
N LEU A 9 -7.63 -7.45 -11.57
CA LEU A 9 -7.72 -7.72 -13.01
C LEU A 9 -9.10 -7.31 -13.49
N SER A 10 -9.15 -6.35 -14.40
CA SER A 10 -10.38 -5.97 -15.09
C SER A 10 -10.56 -6.83 -16.33
N VAL A 11 -11.51 -7.77 -16.27
CA VAL A 11 -11.95 -8.56 -17.41
C VAL A 11 -13.15 -7.81 -17.98
N GLY A 12 -13.19 -7.50 -19.28
CA GLY A 12 -14.25 -6.66 -19.87
C GLY A 12 -15.69 -7.05 -19.49
N ASN A 13 -16.66 -6.17 -19.75
CA ASN A 13 -18.07 -6.28 -19.31
C ASN A 13 -18.28 -6.06 -17.80
N GLY A 14 -17.45 -5.23 -17.17
CA GLY A 14 -17.64 -4.81 -15.77
C GLY A 14 -17.26 -5.86 -14.74
N MET A 15 -16.56 -6.93 -15.15
CA MET A 15 -16.19 -8.04 -14.27
C MET A 15 -14.75 -7.86 -13.79
N SER A 16 -14.53 -7.85 -12.48
CA SER A 16 -13.19 -7.70 -11.91
C SER A 16 -12.85 -8.86 -11.00
N SER A 17 -11.64 -9.41 -11.16
CA SER A 17 -11.06 -10.36 -10.22
C SER A 17 -10.08 -9.64 -9.31
N VAL A 18 -10.14 -9.89 -8.00
CA VAL A 18 -9.26 -9.28 -7.02
C VAL A 18 -8.50 -10.37 -6.27
N SER A 19 -7.18 -10.24 -6.23
CA SER A 19 -6.28 -11.07 -5.43
C SER A 19 -5.62 -10.21 -4.35
N VAL A 20 -5.58 -10.72 -3.12
CA VAL A 20 -4.94 -10.04 -1.98
C VAL A 20 -3.90 -10.96 -1.37
N HIS A 21 -2.67 -10.48 -1.31
CA HIS A 21 -1.56 -11.16 -0.67
C HIS A 21 -1.02 -10.31 0.48
N ARG A 22 -0.60 -10.95 1.57
CA ARG A 22 -0.03 -10.30 2.75
C ARG A 22 1.22 -11.05 3.17
N ASP A 23 2.27 -10.33 3.49
CA ASP A 23 3.56 -10.90 3.89
C ASP A 23 4.34 -9.91 4.78
N CYS A 24 5.53 -10.28 5.22
CA CYS A 24 6.51 -9.39 5.83
C CYS A 24 7.22 -8.57 4.74
N ALA A 25 7.33 -7.26 4.94
CA ALA A 25 8.13 -6.42 4.06
C ALA A 25 9.62 -6.74 4.22
N ILE A 26 10.39 -6.71 3.14
CA ILE A 26 11.84 -6.99 3.18
C ILE A 26 12.54 -5.82 3.87
N GLN A 27 13.20 -6.09 5.00
CA GLN A 27 13.85 -5.04 5.79
C GLN A 27 15.37 -5.08 5.70
N SER A 28 15.95 -5.93 4.85
CA SER A 28 17.39 -6.03 4.70
C SER A 28 17.74 -6.12 3.23
N LEU A 29 18.77 -5.38 2.82
CA LEU A 29 19.32 -5.42 1.46
C LEU A 29 20.40 -6.50 1.32
N GLY A 30 20.69 -7.25 2.38
CA GLY A 30 21.67 -8.33 2.39
C GLY A 30 22.61 -8.25 3.60
N GLN A 31 23.78 -8.85 3.46
CA GLN A 31 24.82 -8.81 4.49
C GLN A 31 25.73 -7.61 4.29
N GLU A 32 25.98 -6.89 5.38
CA GLU A 32 26.90 -5.76 5.43
C GLU A 32 28.18 -6.14 6.17
N GLN A 33 29.28 -5.50 5.78
CA GLN A 33 30.57 -5.64 6.44
C GLN A 33 30.64 -4.61 7.56
N ILE A 34 30.63 -5.07 8.80
CA ILE A 34 30.80 -4.24 9.99
C ILE A 34 32.11 -4.57 10.70
N GLN A 35 32.78 -3.54 11.20
CA GLN A 35 34.03 -3.71 11.93
C GLN A 35 33.76 -3.72 13.43
N LEU A 36 34.01 -4.86 14.08
CA LEU A 36 33.89 -5.03 15.53
C LEU A 36 35.25 -5.46 16.08
N ASN A 37 35.78 -4.71 17.04
CA ASN A 37 37.09 -4.98 17.65
C ASN A 37 38.23 -5.15 16.64
N GLY A 38 38.23 -4.34 15.58
CA GLY A 38 39.25 -4.37 14.53
C GLY A 38 39.11 -5.53 13.53
N LYS A 39 38.10 -6.40 13.69
CA LYS A 39 37.82 -7.51 12.76
C LYS A 39 36.57 -7.23 11.95
N TRP A 40 36.58 -7.67 10.69
CA TRP A 40 35.44 -7.58 9.80
C TRP A 40 34.48 -8.74 10.02
N HIS A 41 33.20 -8.42 10.20
CA HIS A 41 32.11 -9.37 10.37
C HIS A 41 31.06 -9.11 9.29
N ARG A 42 30.47 -10.18 8.77
CA ARG A 42 29.26 -10.07 7.93
C ARG A 42 28.05 -10.17 8.84
N GLU A 43 27.23 -9.11 8.85
CA GLU A 43 26.01 -9.09 9.64
C GLU A 43 24.83 -8.67 8.77
N THR A 44 23.66 -9.23 9.04
CA THR A 44 22.42 -8.83 8.38
C THR A 44 21.89 -7.61 9.10
N VAL A 45 22.08 -6.44 8.50
CA VAL A 45 21.57 -5.18 9.05
C VAL A 45 20.14 -4.98 8.59
N ILE A 46 19.27 -4.61 9.55
CA ILE A 46 17.87 -4.29 9.31
C ILE A 46 17.77 -2.78 9.07
N HIS A 47 17.28 -2.42 7.89
CA HIS A 47 16.99 -1.05 7.47
C HIS A 47 15.49 -0.84 7.34
N GLU A 48 15.04 0.39 7.57
CA GLU A 48 13.70 0.83 7.18
C GLU A 48 13.70 1.21 5.70
N VAL A 49 13.58 0.20 4.84
CA VAL A 49 13.68 0.36 3.36
C VAL A 49 12.39 0.88 2.74
N HIS A 50 11.27 0.71 3.43
CA HIS A 50 9.94 0.99 2.89
C HIS A 50 9.28 2.15 3.64
N GLU A 51 8.82 3.16 2.89
CA GLU A 51 7.96 4.19 3.43
C GLU A 51 6.58 3.62 3.77
N GLU A 52 5.98 4.11 4.86
CA GLU A 52 4.66 3.69 5.28
C GLU A 52 3.59 4.33 4.40
N GLY A 53 2.78 3.51 3.74
CA GLY A 53 1.84 3.99 2.73
C GLY A 53 1.40 2.89 1.77
N CYS A 54 0.60 3.28 0.77
CA CYS A 54 0.17 2.41 -0.32
C CYS A 54 0.37 3.14 -1.64
N ASP A 55 1.03 2.49 -2.59
CA ASP A 55 1.34 3.04 -3.90
C ASP A 55 0.95 2.07 -5.00
N GLU A 56 0.41 2.62 -6.09
CA GLU A 56 0.14 1.84 -7.29
C GLU A 56 1.43 1.60 -8.08
N ASP A 57 1.56 0.40 -8.65
CA ASP A 57 2.70 0.10 -9.51
C ASP A 57 2.63 0.96 -10.78
N SER A 58 3.60 1.86 -10.94
CA SER A 58 3.71 2.74 -12.12
C SER A 58 3.76 1.98 -13.45
N ASN A 59 4.21 0.72 -13.45
CA ASN A 59 4.27 -0.11 -14.66
C ASN A 59 2.90 -0.69 -15.05
N ASP A 60 1.90 -0.59 -14.17
CA ASP A 60 0.56 -1.10 -14.43
C ASP A 60 -0.27 -0.15 -15.31
N LEU A 61 0.25 1.01 -15.72
CA LEU A 61 -0.42 1.91 -16.67
C LEU A 61 -0.79 1.21 -17.98
N GLU A 62 0.07 0.32 -18.47
CA GLU A 62 -0.10 -0.41 -19.74
C GLU A 62 -0.75 -1.79 -19.56
N ARG A 63 -1.00 -2.22 -18.32
CA ARG A 63 -1.49 -3.57 -18.00
C ARG A 63 -2.99 -3.55 -17.67
N LEU A 64 -3.68 -4.65 -17.99
CA LEU A 64 -5.07 -4.90 -17.57
C LEU A 64 -5.19 -5.15 -16.05
N THR A 65 -4.07 -5.43 -15.41
CA THR A 65 -3.94 -5.59 -13.96
C THR A 65 -3.51 -4.28 -13.32
N LYS A 66 -4.15 -3.90 -12.23
CA LYS A 66 -3.72 -2.82 -11.33
C LYS A 66 -3.28 -3.39 -10.00
N THR A 67 -2.08 -3.04 -9.57
CA THR A 67 -1.44 -3.55 -8.36
C THR A 67 -1.21 -2.39 -7.40
N LEU A 68 -1.76 -2.53 -6.20
CA LEU A 68 -1.51 -1.64 -5.07
C LEU A 68 -0.57 -2.35 -4.10
N ASN A 69 0.58 -1.76 -3.83
CA ASN A 69 1.55 -2.25 -2.86
C ASN A 69 1.49 -1.35 -1.62
N CYS A 70 1.29 -1.95 -0.46
CA CYS A 70 1.22 -1.25 0.82
C CYS A 70 2.29 -1.76 1.78
N HIS A 71 2.90 -0.84 2.51
CA HIS A 71 3.75 -1.14 3.65
C HIS A 71 3.21 -0.43 4.88
N CYS A 72 3.05 -1.17 5.99
CA CYS A 72 2.42 -0.64 7.20
C CYS A 72 3.07 -1.17 8.48
N ARG A 73 3.04 -0.36 9.54
CA ARG A 73 3.40 -0.75 10.91
C ARG A 73 2.14 -1.21 11.66
N GLY A 74 2.25 -2.21 12.55
CA GLY A 74 1.11 -2.67 13.37
C GLY A 74 -0.07 -3.26 12.58
N ASN A 75 -1.31 -3.02 13.04
CA ASN A 75 -2.54 -3.62 12.46
C ASN A 75 -2.97 -3.02 11.11
N TYR A 76 -2.29 -2.00 10.60
CA TYR A 76 -2.74 -1.17 9.48
C TYR A 76 -2.68 -1.86 8.10
N CYS A 77 -2.04 -3.03 7.98
CA CYS A 77 -2.14 -3.86 6.77
C CYS A 77 -3.43 -4.69 6.69
N ASN A 78 -4.17 -4.80 7.80
CA ASN A 78 -5.49 -5.44 7.81
C ASN A 78 -6.62 -4.46 7.49
N GLY A 79 -6.35 -3.15 7.56
CA GLY A 79 -7.29 -2.12 7.12
C GLY A 79 -7.61 -2.27 5.62
N SER A 80 -8.88 -2.10 5.26
CA SER A 80 -9.21 -1.73 3.89
C SER A 80 -8.63 -0.35 3.62
N ILE A 81 -8.48 0.00 2.34
CA ILE A 81 -8.36 1.41 1.96
C ILE A 81 -9.52 2.12 2.66
N ALA A 82 -9.23 2.97 3.64
CA ALA A 82 -10.26 3.80 4.22
C ALA A 82 -10.71 4.67 3.06
N ASN A 83 -11.96 4.50 2.60
CA ASN A 83 -12.56 5.45 1.68
C ASN A 83 -12.51 6.79 2.42
N VAL A 84 -11.52 7.63 2.09
CA VAL A 84 -11.41 8.96 2.65
C VAL A 84 -12.54 9.74 2.02
N ILE A 85 -13.71 9.72 2.67
CA ILE A 85 -14.83 10.55 2.23
C ILE A 85 -14.35 11.99 2.37
N ASN A 86 -14.09 12.62 1.23
CA ASN A 86 -13.57 13.98 1.18
C ASN A 86 -14.61 14.92 1.82
N PHE A 87 -14.19 15.77 2.75
CA PHE A 87 -15.09 16.73 3.39
C PHE A 87 -15.88 17.59 2.38
N LYS A 88 -15.30 17.86 1.20
CA LYS A 88 -15.99 18.58 0.11
C LYS A 88 -17.17 17.79 -0.48
N THR A 89 -17.10 16.46 -0.56
CA THR A 89 -18.22 15.65 -1.06
C THR A 89 -19.37 15.61 -0.05
N ILE A 90 -19.06 15.61 1.25
CA ILE A 90 -20.07 15.71 2.34
C ILE A 90 -20.77 17.08 2.30
N LEU A 91 -20.01 18.17 2.14
CA LEU A 91 -20.61 19.51 2.03
C LEU A 91 -21.53 19.64 0.81
N LEU A 92 -21.12 19.07 -0.33
CA LEU A 92 -21.90 19.11 -1.56
C LEU A 92 -23.24 18.36 -1.41
N THR A 93 -23.23 17.17 -0.78
CA THR A 93 -24.46 16.39 -0.56
C THR A 93 -25.41 17.09 0.41
N ILE A 94 -24.90 17.73 1.47
CA ILE A 94 -25.71 18.53 2.40
C ILE A 94 -26.35 19.72 1.68
N LEU A 95 -25.59 20.45 0.87
CA LEU A 95 -26.11 21.59 0.09
C LEU A 95 -27.22 21.16 -0.87
N ILE A 96 -27.04 20.05 -1.59
CA ILE A 96 -28.06 19.51 -2.51
C ILE A 96 -29.33 19.12 -1.73
N TYR A 97 -29.18 18.53 -0.54
CA TYR A 97 -30.31 18.16 0.30
C TYR A 97 -31.11 19.37 0.78
N ILE A 98 -30.44 20.43 1.22
CA ILE A 98 -31.07 21.69 1.64
C ILE A 98 -31.78 22.36 0.46
N PHE A 99 -31.15 22.44 -0.72
CA PHE A 99 -31.77 23.02 -1.92
C PHE A 99 -32.98 22.23 -2.43
N LYS A 100 -33.07 20.93 -2.16
CA LYS A 100 -34.21 20.09 -2.54
C LYS A 100 -35.41 20.21 -1.59
N PHE A 101 -35.20 20.67 -0.36
CA PHE A 101 -36.21 20.73 0.70
C PHE A 101 -36.53 22.17 1.16
N SER A 102 -35.94 23.18 0.52
CA SER A 102 -36.33 24.59 0.59
C SER A 102 -37.21 24.97 -0.58
#